data_AF-A0A3S2Y523-F1
#
_entry.id   AF-A0A3S2Y523-F1
#
_cell.length_a   1.000
_cell.length_b   1.000
_cell.length_c   1.000
_cell.angle_alpha   90.00
_cell.angle_beta   90.00
_cell.angle_gamma   90.00
#
_symmetry.space_group_name_H-M   'P 1'
#
loop_
_entity.id
_entity.type
_entity.pdbx_description
1 polymer ?
#
loop_
_entity_poly.entity_id
_entity_poly.type
_entity_poly.pdbx_seq_one_letter_code
_entity_poly.pdbx_strand_id
1 'polypeptide(L)'
;MRICYLLKLDKPIRLEDYWPIPILDGQLNPVSQDGKIIAFKITFIGQPLSLSPKLEVHEHGKAKASITDRDSLLPFVSMQVEKAFSYLRCYFDTEILIDEIETAFEGETDEEIREIQIEKLSTGKAEHTLEIPYSMLTMALMAAESGPAPEFEATLVAASRKAMTEKRFIDSFRYSFLLIESLYGDGKFKSVQLKAALKANPDLHAIITEALSVRTPPTRPRNSDTEKLLSQSPTVNRVIDHLVDMRGFYFHGNRKRGNAWQPHEQDKAEVLCLLALEISMLISHEAAAPMFAEEHSKRHFEQAKNVGATMAMKVSFMFRDPDEKMDRNGTMRISVPGTRPTQKLAAYVAKSFLQRFEDEAPTADLKSAICTVDGTEEKIFEITLHAHLTQDKSKSETS
;
A
#
# COMPACT_ATOMS: atom_id res chain seq x y z
N MET A 1 13.55 -27.84 17.88
CA MET A 1 13.73 -27.90 16.41
C MET A 1 13.51 -26.52 15.79
N ARG A 2 13.73 -26.37 14.49
CA ARG A 2 13.41 -25.15 13.73
C ARG A 2 12.26 -25.46 12.79
N ILE A 3 11.27 -24.58 12.70
CA ILE A 3 10.20 -24.65 11.70
C ILE A 3 10.33 -23.43 10.80
N CYS A 4 10.25 -23.63 9.48
CA CYS A 4 10.38 -22.57 8.48
C CYS A 4 9.18 -22.60 7.54
N TYR A 5 8.58 -21.43 7.31
CA TYR A 5 7.56 -21.23 6.28
C TYR A 5 8.11 -20.31 5.21
N LEU A 6 7.97 -20.70 3.94
CA LEU A 6 8.31 -19.86 2.80
C LEU A 6 7.01 -19.39 2.15
N LEU A 7 6.82 -18.07 2.12
CA LEU A 7 5.65 -17.41 1.59
C LEU A 7 6.03 -16.77 0.26
N LYS A 8 5.56 -17.33 -0.85
CA LYS A 8 5.88 -16.82 -2.19
C LYS A 8 4.98 -15.64 -2.57
N LEU A 9 5.57 -14.68 -3.27
CA LEU A 9 4.83 -13.57 -3.86
C LEU A 9 4.43 -13.92 -5.29
N ASP A 10 3.20 -13.55 -5.68
CA ASP A 10 2.74 -13.67 -7.08
C ASP A 10 3.63 -12.86 -8.02
N LYS A 11 4.08 -11.68 -7.55
CA LYS A 11 4.99 -10.80 -8.27
C LYS A 11 6.14 -10.36 -7.37
N PRO A 12 7.37 -10.29 -7.88
CA PRO A 12 8.48 -9.75 -7.12
C PRO A 12 8.24 -8.28 -6.74
N ILE A 13 8.57 -7.93 -5.50
CA ILE A 13 8.52 -6.56 -4.99
C ILE A 13 9.93 -6.03 -4.76
N ARG A 14 10.08 -4.72 -4.59
CA ARG A 14 11.31 -4.11 -4.11
C ARG A 14 11.06 -3.45 -2.77
N LEU A 15 11.94 -3.74 -1.81
CA LEU A 15 12.01 -3.05 -0.53
C LEU A 15 13.24 -2.13 -0.55
N GLU A 16 13.02 -0.84 -0.31
CA GLU A 16 14.11 0.15 -0.27
C GLU A 16 15.10 -0.11 0.86
N ASP A 17 14.72 -0.85 1.89
CA ASP A 17 15.53 -1.29 3.03
C ASP A 17 14.84 -2.49 3.67
N TYR A 18 15.54 -3.28 4.48
CA TYR A 18 14.92 -4.33 5.27
C TYR A 18 15.85 -4.89 6.35
N TRP A 19 15.24 -5.38 7.42
CA TRP A 19 15.87 -6.19 8.46
C TRP A 19 14.91 -7.30 8.92
N PRO A 20 15.33 -8.25 9.78
CA PRO A 20 14.42 -9.27 10.30
C PRO A 20 13.26 -8.65 11.10
N ILE A 21 12.03 -9.08 10.83
CA ILE A 21 10.81 -8.61 11.52
C ILE A 21 10.32 -9.69 12.49
N PRO A 22 10.17 -9.41 13.79
CA PRO A 22 9.52 -10.34 14.72
C PRO A 22 8.04 -10.57 14.33
N ILE A 23 7.59 -11.82 14.28
CA ILE A 23 6.19 -12.20 13.99
C ILE A 23 5.82 -13.50 14.73
N LEU A 24 4.72 -13.51 15.50
CA LEU A 24 4.21 -14.71 16.21
C LEU A 24 5.30 -15.46 17.02
N ASP A 25 6.23 -14.76 17.67
CA ASP A 25 7.44 -15.31 18.34
C ASP A 25 8.50 -15.95 17.41
N GLY A 26 8.30 -15.88 16.10
CA GLY A 26 9.28 -16.16 15.06
C GLY A 26 9.89 -14.89 14.45
N GLN A 27 10.65 -15.09 13.37
CA GLN A 27 11.27 -14.01 12.60
C GLN A 27 10.94 -14.15 11.12
N LEU A 28 10.38 -13.10 10.54
CA LEU A 28 10.15 -12.94 9.11
C LEU A 28 11.35 -12.26 8.45
N ASN A 29 11.88 -12.89 7.42
CA ASN A 29 13.02 -12.42 6.65
C ASN A 29 12.65 -12.37 5.16
N PRO A 30 12.92 -11.27 4.44
CA PRO A 30 12.74 -11.24 2.99
C PRO A 30 13.75 -12.16 2.30
N VAL A 31 13.31 -12.85 1.27
CA VAL A 31 14.14 -13.68 0.38
C VAL A 31 14.32 -12.91 -0.92
N SER A 32 15.56 -12.49 -1.20
CA SER A 32 15.87 -11.68 -2.38
C SER A 32 16.52 -12.49 -3.50
N GLN A 33 16.12 -12.23 -4.74
CA GLN A 33 16.78 -12.65 -5.96
C GLN A 33 16.95 -11.41 -6.87
N ASP A 34 18.17 -11.15 -7.34
CA ASP A 34 18.50 -10.02 -8.22
C ASP A 34 18.02 -8.64 -7.70
N GLY A 35 18.11 -8.42 -6.39
CA GLY A 35 17.68 -7.17 -5.75
C GLY A 35 16.16 -6.97 -5.67
N LYS A 36 15.38 -8.02 -5.95
CA LYS A 36 13.93 -8.08 -5.77
C LYS A 36 13.58 -9.11 -4.70
N ILE A 37 12.55 -8.84 -3.91
CA ILE A 37 12.01 -9.80 -2.94
C ILE A 37 11.00 -10.69 -3.66
N ILE A 38 11.24 -11.99 -3.62
CA ILE A 38 10.41 -13.00 -4.28
C ILE A 38 9.58 -13.81 -3.28
N ALA A 39 9.98 -13.80 -2.01
CA ALA A 39 9.30 -14.52 -0.94
C ALA A 39 9.65 -13.92 0.42
N PHE A 40 8.89 -14.34 1.45
CA PHE A 40 9.20 -14.10 2.84
C PHE A 40 9.37 -15.42 3.58
N LYS A 41 10.45 -15.55 4.35
CA LYS A 41 10.74 -16.72 5.16
C LYS A 41 10.45 -16.42 6.62
N ILE A 42 9.48 -17.11 7.21
CA ILE A 42 9.22 -17.07 8.65
C ILE A 42 9.94 -18.23 9.31
N THR A 43 10.74 -17.95 10.33
CA THR A 43 11.53 -18.95 11.06
C THR A 43 11.17 -18.94 12.55
N PHE A 44 10.79 -20.10 13.07
CA PHE A 44 10.57 -20.36 14.49
C PHE A 44 11.73 -21.20 15.02
N ILE A 45 12.35 -20.78 16.12
CA ILE A 45 13.47 -21.48 16.76
C ILE A 45 12.99 -22.07 18.09
N GLY A 46 13.56 -23.22 18.50
CA GLY A 46 13.27 -23.81 19.81
C GLY A 46 11.95 -24.57 19.92
N GLN A 47 11.31 -24.92 18.80
CA GLN A 47 10.00 -25.56 18.77
C GLN A 47 10.05 -27.02 19.27
N PRO A 48 8.99 -27.53 19.93
CA PRO A 48 8.95 -28.90 20.44
C PRO A 48 8.80 -29.93 19.31
N LEU A 49 9.45 -31.09 19.44
CA LEU A 49 9.38 -32.19 18.46
C LEU A 49 7.96 -32.72 18.26
N SER A 50 7.03 -32.46 19.17
CA SER A 50 5.63 -32.83 19.01
C SER A 50 4.94 -32.17 17.82
N LEU A 51 5.48 -31.06 17.31
CA LEU A 51 4.94 -30.35 16.14
C LEU A 51 5.48 -30.89 14.80
N SER A 52 6.42 -31.83 14.79
CA SER A 52 6.91 -32.42 13.53
C SER A 52 5.88 -33.39 12.96
N PRO A 53 5.74 -33.50 11.62
CA PRO A 53 4.92 -34.52 10.99
C PRO A 53 5.30 -35.91 11.51
N LYS A 54 4.30 -36.76 11.75
CA LYS A 54 4.51 -38.13 12.23
C LYS A 54 4.22 -39.13 11.13
N LEU A 55 5.09 -40.11 10.98
CA LEU A 55 4.83 -41.27 10.15
C LEU A 55 4.15 -42.34 11.00
N GLU A 56 2.89 -42.63 10.72
CA GLU A 56 2.16 -43.74 11.31
C GLU A 56 2.22 -44.93 10.36
N VAL A 57 2.82 -46.03 10.79
CA VAL A 57 2.88 -47.28 10.03
C VAL A 57 1.66 -48.12 10.39
N HIS A 58 0.87 -48.51 9.39
CA HIS A 58 -0.35 -49.28 9.60
C HIS A 58 -0.09 -50.77 9.39
N GLU A 59 -0.36 -51.58 10.40
CA GLU A 59 -0.21 -53.05 10.30
C GLU A 59 -1.26 -53.68 9.37
N HIS A 60 -2.40 -53.02 9.17
CA HIS A 60 -3.52 -53.50 8.36
C HIS A 60 -4.13 -52.38 7.50
N GLY A 61 -4.38 -52.67 6.21
CA GLY A 61 -4.97 -51.72 5.24
C GLY A 61 -4.20 -51.68 3.92
N LYS A 62 -4.77 -51.01 2.89
CA LYS A 62 -4.09 -50.83 1.59
C LYS A 62 -2.91 -49.84 1.65
N ALA A 63 -2.93 -48.89 2.59
CA ALA A 63 -1.83 -47.97 2.83
C ALA A 63 -0.96 -48.51 3.97
N LYS A 64 0.34 -48.71 3.72
CA LYS A 64 1.31 -49.21 4.72
C LYS A 64 1.80 -48.15 5.70
N ALA A 65 1.62 -46.87 5.37
CA ALA A 65 1.91 -45.75 6.25
C ALA A 65 1.02 -44.55 5.90
N SER A 66 0.77 -43.68 6.87
CA SER A 66 0.23 -42.34 6.67
C SER A 66 1.11 -41.31 7.35
N ILE A 67 1.21 -40.12 6.76
CA ILE A 67 1.82 -38.98 7.42
C ILE A 67 0.70 -38.18 8.07
N THR A 68 0.75 -38.00 9.40
CA THR A 68 -0.10 -37.03 10.09
C THR A 68 0.55 -35.66 9.96
N ASP A 69 0.09 -34.91 8.95
CA ASP A 69 0.47 -33.51 8.71
C ASP A 69 -0.54 -32.59 9.39
N ARG A 70 -0.33 -32.32 10.69
CA ARG A 70 -1.06 -31.28 11.41
C ARG A 70 -0.06 -30.23 11.85
N ASP A 71 0.30 -29.37 10.92
CA ASP A 71 0.98 -28.14 11.26
C ASP A 71 0.02 -27.22 12.03
N SER A 72 0.17 -27.18 13.36
CA SER A 72 -0.69 -26.36 14.21
C SER A 72 -0.34 -24.87 14.17
N LEU A 73 0.83 -24.49 13.64
CA LEU A 73 1.24 -23.07 13.54
C LEU A 73 0.82 -22.48 12.20
N LEU A 74 0.78 -23.28 11.14
CA LEU A 74 0.46 -22.83 9.79
C LEU A 74 -0.83 -22.02 9.70
N PRO A 75 -1.99 -22.42 10.27
CA PRO A 75 -3.20 -21.60 10.21
C PRO A 75 -3.04 -20.21 10.83
N PHE A 76 -2.26 -20.09 11.91
CA PHE A 76 -1.99 -18.80 12.54
C PHE A 76 -1.04 -17.94 11.70
N VAL A 77 -0.02 -18.56 11.10
CA VAL A 77 0.90 -17.90 10.19
C VAL A 77 0.15 -17.38 8.96
N SER A 78 -0.65 -18.23 8.31
CA SER A 78 -1.46 -17.84 7.15
C SER A 78 -2.39 -16.69 7.49
N MET A 79 -3.17 -16.81 8.57
CA MET A 79 -4.09 -15.75 9.00
C MET A 79 -3.36 -14.43 9.29
N GLN A 80 -2.22 -14.45 10.00
CA GLN A 80 -1.48 -13.22 10.33
C GLN A 80 -0.93 -12.54 9.07
N VAL A 81 -0.42 -13.34 8.14
CA VAL A 81 0.15 -12.86 6.87
C VAL A 81 -0.95 -12.34 5.95
N GLU A 82 -2.08 -13.04 5.84
CA GLU A 82 -3.27 -12.61 5.10
C GLU A 82 -3.75 -11.25 5.57
N LYS A 83 -3.93 -11.11 6.89
CA LYS A 83 -4.32 -9.84 7.50
C LYS A 83 -3.33 -8.73 7.18
N ALA A 84 -2.02 -8.97 7.35
CA ALA A 84 -1.01 -7.96 7.04
C ALA A 84 -1.04 -7.55 5.56
N PHE A 85 -1.19 -8.51 4.66
CA PHE A 85 -1.24 -8.22 3.23
C PHE A 85 -2.56 -7.58 2.79
N SER A 86 -3.65 -7.76 3.53
CA SER A 86 -4.88 -6.99 3.29
C SER A 86 -4.66 -5.49 3.47
N TYR A 87 -3.93 -5.05 4.50
CA TYR A 87 -3.54 -3.65 4.69
C TYR A 87 -2.71 -3.13 3.51
N LEU A 88 -1.73 -3.92 3.06
CA LEU A 88 -0.88 -3.53 1.93
C LEU A 88 -1.66 -3.46 0.62
N ARG A 89 -2.60 -4.39 0.40
CA ARG A 89 -3.46 -4.45 -0.80
C ARG A 89 -4.38 -3.25 -0.95
N CYS A 90 -4.75 -2.57 0.13
CA CYS A 90 -5.46 -1.30 0.04
C CYS A 90 -4.65 -0.26 -0.75
N TYR A 91 -3.32 -0.25 -0.64
CA TYR A 91 -2.44 0.72 -1.32
C TYR A 91 -1.82 0.19 -2.61
N PHE A 92 -1.49 -1.10 -2.64
CA PHE A 92 -0.64 -1.68 -3.66
C PHE A 92 -1.28 -2.88 -4.36
N ASP A 93 -0.87 -3.15 -5.61
CA ASP A 93 -1.23 -4.38 -6.32
C ASP A 93 -0.29 -5.53 -5.92
N THR A 94 -0.47 -6.04 -4.69
CA THR A 94 0.31 -7.14 -4.11
C THR A 94 -0.53 -8.37 -3.84
N GLU A 95 -0.02 -9.56 -4.16
CA GLU A 95 -0.68 -10.82 -3.83
C GLU A 95 0.36 -11.81 -3.28
N ILE A 96 0.04 -12.48 -2.16
CA ILE A 96 0.80 -13.64 -1.66
C ILE A 96 0.05 -14.88 -2.11
N LEU A 97 0.80 -15.86 -2.58
CA LEU A 97 0.31 -17.20 -2.88
C LEU A 97 0.31 -18.02 -1.58
N ILE A 98 -0.69 -17.78 -0.70
CA ILE A 98 -0.79 -18.45 0.62
C ILE A 98 -1.09 -19.94 0.47
N ASP A 99 -1.78 -20.35 -0.60
CA ASP A 99 -2.09 -21.75 -0.91
C ASP A 99 -0.91 -22.49 -1.59
N GLU A 100 0.17 -21.78 -1.95
CA GLU A 100 1.38 -22.33 -2.57
C GLU A 100 2.58 -22.29 -1.61
N ILE A 101 2.37 -22.73 -0.36
CA ILE A 101 3.47 -22.97 0.58
C ILE A 101 4.21 -24.22 0.11
N GLU A 102 5.23 -24.01 -0.70
CA GLU A 102 6.11 -25.08 -1.13
C GLU A 102 6.91 -25.64 0.04
N THR A 103 6.71 -26.93 0.32
CA THR A 103 7.74 -27.77 0.91
C THR A 103 8.63 -28.23 -0.24
N ALA A 104 9.84 -27.68 -0.35
CA ALA A 104 10.78 -28.11 -1.36
C ALA A 104 11.50 -29.39 -0.91
N PHE A 105 11.48 -30.41 -1.78
CA PHE A 105 12.40 -31.53 -1.77
C PHE A 105 13.30 -31.36 -2.99
N GLU A 106 14.59 -31.15 -2.76
CA GLU A 106 15.60 -31.00 -3.82
C GLU A 106 15.98 -32.38 -4.35
N GLY A 107 15.90 -32.57 -5.67
CA GLY A 107 16.40 -33.77 -6.35
C GLY A 107 17.92 -33.77 -6.36
N GLU A 108 18.54 -34.88 -5.97
CA GLU A 108 19.98 -34.98 -5.74
C GLU A 108 20.77 -35.35 -7.02
N THR A 109 20.13 -35.44 -8.20
CA THR A 109 20.81 -35.91 -9.42
C THR A 109 20.49 -35.13 -10.70
N ASP A 110 21.51 -35.01 -11.56
CA ASP A 110 21.49 -34.32 -12.86
C ASP A 110 20.52 -34.97 -13.87
N GLU A 111 20.08 -36.20 -13.64
CA GLU A 111 19.06 -36.89 -14.44
C GLU A 111 17.64 -36.39 -14.16
N GLU A 112 17.29 -36.04 -12.91
CA GLU A 112 15.93 -35.62 -12.51
C GLU A 112 15.57 -34.21 -13.01
N ILE A 113 16.59 -33.35 -13.12
CA ILE A 113 16.47 -31.96 -13.61
C ILE A 113 16.11 -31.92 -15.11
N ARG A 114 16.46 -32.97 -15.89
CA ARG A 114 16.34 -32.97 -17.36
C ARG A 114 14.95 -33.34 -17.89
N GLU A 115 14.03 -33.81 -17.06
CA GLU A 115 12.68 -34.19 -17.50
C GLU A 115 11.63 -33.07 -17.40
N ILE A 116 11.99 -31.88 -16.93
CA ILE A 116 11.08 -30.73 -16.82
C ILE A 116 10.99 -30.01 -18.17
N GLN A 117 10.00 -30.36 -19.00
CA GLN A 117 9.91 -29.91 -20.40
C GLN A 117 9.27 -28.53 -20.64
N ILE A 118 8.76 -27.83 -19.62
CA ILE A 118 8.32 -26.42 -19.74
C ILE A 118 8.64 -25.69 -18.43
N GLU A 119 9.69 -24.86 -18.43
CA GLU A 119 10.15 -24.15 -17.22
C GLU A 119 9.43 -22.81 -16.97
N LYS A 120 8.86 -22.15 -17.98
CA LYS A 120 7.95 -20.98 -17.85
C LYS A 120 7.38 -20.58 -19.21
N LEU A 121 6.07 -20.32 -19.26
CA LEU A 121 5.41 -19.59 -20.35
C LEU A 121 4.81 -18.31 -19.76
N SER A 122 5.33 -17.14 -20.11
CA SER A 122 4.74 -15.86 -19.72
C SER A 122 4.39 -15.04 -20.95
N THR A 123 3.20 -14.45 -20.94
CA THR A 123 2.82 -13.36 -21.84
C THR A 123 3.07 -12.05 -21.10
N GLY A 124 4.25 -11.47 -21.29
CA GLY A 124 4.66 -10.27 -20.55
C GLY A 124 3.89 -9.02 -20.98
N LYS A 125 2.95 -8.55 -20.15
CA LYS A 125 2.86 -7.11 -19.89
C LYS A 125 4.09 -6.74 -19.08
N ALA A 126 4.67 -5.56 -19.30
CA ALA A 126 5.82 -5.09 -18.52
C ALA A 126 5.52 -5.24 -17.02
N GLU A 127 6.23 -6.14 -16.34
CA GLU A 127 6.17 -6.24 -14.88
C GLU A 127 6.87 -5.00 -14.31
N HIS A 128 6.07 -4.02 -13.93
CA HIS A 128 6.55 -2.97 -13.05
C HIS A 128 6.86 -3.62 -11.70
N THR A 129 8.14 -3.66 -11.33
CA THR A 129 8.52 -4.10 -9.99
C THR A 129 7.94 -3.11 -8.99
N LEU A 130 7.03 -3.60 -8.16
CA LEU A 130 6.32 -2.76 -7.20
C LEU A 130 7.24 -2.42 -6.03
N GLU A 131 7.36 -1.13 -5.72
CA GLU A 131 8.13 -0.66 -4.57
C GLU A 131 7.20 -0.50 -3.36
N ILE A 132 7.49 -1.23 -2.28
CA ILE A 132 6.75 -1.14 -1.02
C ILE A 132 7.66 -0.51 0.03
N PRO A 133 7.23 0.57 0.72
CA PRO A 133 7.95 1.09 1.87
C PRO A 133 8.04 0.01 2.96
N TYR A 134 9.25 -0.28 3.42
CA TYR A 134 9.47 -1.30 4.45
C TYR A 134 8.73 -0.99 5.75
N SER A 135 8.60 0.29 6.12
CA SER A 135 7.79 0.73 7.25
C SER A 135 6.33 0.30 7.11
N MET A 136 5.71 0.44 5.93
CA MET A 136 4.34 -0.03 5.69
C MET A 136 4.22 -1.54 5.86
N LEU A 137 5.18 -2.33 5.36
CA LEU A 137 5.19 -3.78 5.59
C LEU A 137 5.24 -4.12 7.09
N THR A 138 6.14 -3.49 7.84
CA THR A 138 6.28 -3.78 9.27
C THR A 138 5.05 -3.33 10.07
N MET A 139 4.49 -2.16 9.76
CA MET A 139 3.31 -1.64 10.45
C MET A 139 2.06 -2.45 10.09
N ALA A 140 1.94 -2.94 8.85
CA ALA A 140 0.87 -3.85 8.45
C ALA A 140 0.90 -5.15 9.27
N LEU A 141 2.09 -5.70 9.50
CA LEU A 141 2.29 -6.87 10.35
C LEU A 141 1.87 -6.60 11.80
N MET A 142 2.18 -5.42 12.34
CA MET A 142 1.78 -5.02 13.71
C MET A 142 0.28 -4.78 13.83
N ALA A 143 -0.34 -4.13 12.84
CA ALA A 143 -1.78 -3.89 12.81
C ALA A 143 -2.56 -5.19 12.68
N ALA A 144 -2.05 -6.16 11.91
CA ALA A 144 -2.64 -7.49 11.79
C ALA A 144 -2.71 -8.26 13.12
N GLU A 145 -1.82 -7.96 14.08
CA GLU A 145 -1.90 -8.50 15.46
C GLU A 145 -3.09 -7.95 16.25
N SER A 146 -3.61 -6.78 15.85
CA SER A 146 -4.42 -5.90 16.73
C SER A 146 -5.92 -5.88 16.41
N GLY A 147 -6.45 -6.82 15.62
CA GLY A 147 -7.90 -6.93 15.40
C GLY A 147 -8.31 -7.43 14.01
N PRO A 148 -9.51 -7.03 13.53
CA PRO A 148 -9.93 -7.30 12.16
C PRO A 148 -9.11 -6.45 11.18
N ALA A 149 -8.77 -7.04 10.03
CA ALA A 149 -8.03 -6.38 8.96
C ALA A 149 -8.99 -6.03 7.79
N PRO A 150 -8.63 -5.11 6.88
CA PRO A 150 -9.50 -4.64 5.80
C PRO A 150 -9.60 -5.64 4.63
N GLU A 151 -9.85 -6.91 4.93
CA GLU A 151 -9.85 -8.02 3.96
C GLU A 151 -10.92 -7.85 2.89
N PHE A 152 -12.09 -7.34 3.29
CA PHE A 152 -13.21 -7.10 2.38
C PHE A 152 -12.89 -5.98 1.38
N GLU A 153 -12.42 -4.83 1.87
CA GLU A 153 -12.00 -3.68 1.09
C GLU A 153 -10.86 -4.04 0.15
N ALA A 154 -9.81 -4.69 0.69
CA ALA A 154 -8.63 -5.11 -0.05
C ALA A 154 -8.98 -6.07 -1.20
N THR A 155 -9.87 -7.02 -0.95
CA THR A 155 -10.31 -7.99 -1.96
C THR A 155 -11.01 -7.31 -3.12
N LEU A 156 -11.98 -6.43 -2.84
CA LEU A 156 -12.76 -5.75 -3.87
C LEU A 156 -11.91 -4.73 -4.65
N VAL A 157 -11.04 -3.98 -3.98
CA VAL A 157 -10.13 -3.04 -4.67
C VAL A 157 -9.11 -3.78 -5.54
N ALA A 158 -8.53 -4.88 -5.06
CA ALA A 158 -7.61 -5.68 -5.87
C ALA A 158 -8.31 -6.25 -7.12
N ALA A 159 -9.53 -6.79 -6.96
CA ALA A 159 -10.32 -7.27 -8.10
C ALA A 159 -10.66 -6.13 -9.09
N SER A 160 -10.99 -4.94 -8.59
CA SER A 160 -11.21 -3.74 -9.40
C SER A 160 -9.97 -3.33 -10.19
N ARG A 161 -8.79 -3.27 -9.54
CA ARG A 161 -7.51 -2.93 -10.18
C ARG A 161 -7.16 -3.94 -11.27
N LYS A 162 -7.22 -5.24 -10.97
CA LYS A 162 -6.95 -6.32 -11.93
C LYS A 162 -7.86 -6.22 -13.16
N ALA A 163 -9.17 -6.04 -12.95
CA ALA A 163 -10.12 -5.87 -14.05
C ALA A 163 -9.83 -4.61 -14.90
N MET A 164 -9.43 -3.50 -14.26
CA MET A 164 -9.03 -2.27 -14.95
C MET A 164 -7.78 -2.48 -15.81
N THR A 165 -6.73 -3.13 -15.28
CA THR A 165 -5.50 -3.47 -16.01
C THR A 165 -5.76 -4.40 -17.20
N GLU A 166 -6.77 -5.26 -17.10
CA GLU A 166 -7.25 -6.14 -18.17
C GLU A 166 -8.21 -5.46 -19.15
N LYS A 167 -8.51 -4.16 -18.97
CA LYS A 167 -9.49 -3.38 -19.74
C LYS A 167 -10.92 -3.92 -19.66
N ARG A 168 -11.23 -4.69 -18.63
CA ARG A 168 -12.60 -5.11 -18.27
C ARG A 168 -13.26 -4.03 -17.41
N PHE A 169 -13.44 -2.85 -17.99
CA PHE A 169 -13.87 -1.64 -17.27
C PHE A 169 -15.22 -1.79 -16.57
N ILE A 170 -16.16 -2.54 -17.15
CA ILE A 170 -17.46 -2.79 -16.53
C ILE A 170 -17.33 -3.67 -15.28
N ASP A 171 -16.44 -4.67 -15.29
CA ASP A 171 -16.20 -5.52 -14.12
C ASP A 171 -15.46 -4.76 -13.02
N SER A 172 -14.49 -3.92 -13.40
CA SER A 172 -13.82 -3.04 -12.44
C SER A 172 -14.80 -2.07 -11.76
N PHE A 173 -15.71 -1.48 -12.53
CA PHE A 173 -16.82 -0.69 -11.99
C PHE A 173 -17.73 -1.54 -11.09
N ARG A 174 -18.00 -2.80 -11.45
CA ARG A 174 -18.82 -3.70 -10.62
C ARG A 174 -18.21 -3.96 -9.26
N TYR A 175 -16.94 -4.33 -9.19
CA TYR A 175 -16.28 -4.59 -7.91
C TYR A 175 -16.16 -3.32 -7.06
N SER A 176 -15.84 -2.19 -7.69
CA SER A 176 -15.79 -0.88 -7.02
C SER A 176 -17.15 -0.47 -6.45
N PHE A 177 -18.22 -0.59 -7.26
CA PHE A 177 -19.56 -0.25 -6.81
C PHE A 177 -20.08 -1.22 -5.74
N LEU A 178 -19.72 -2.50 -5.80
CA LEU A 178 -20.08 -3.47 -4.77
C LEU A 178 -19.51 -3.08 -3.41
N LEU A 179 -18.28 -2.55 -3.36
CA LEU A 179 -17.69 -2.03 -2.13
C LEU A 179 -18.50 -0.85 -1.58
N ILE A 180 -18.79 0.13 -2.43
CA ILE A 180 -19.61 1.30 -2.08
C ILE A 180 -21.01 0.89 -1.58
N GLU A 181 -21.69 0.00 -2.30
CA GLU A 181 -23.03 -0.49 -1.96
C GLU A 181 -23.03 -1.26 -0.64
N SER A 182 -22.00 -2.07 -0.38
CA SER A 182 -21.91 -2.89 0.83
C SER A 182 -21.67 -2.07 2.09
N LEU A 183 -20.81 -1.05 2.02
CA LEU A 183 -20.45 -0.24 3.19
C LEU A 183 -21.43 0.92 3.45
N TYR A 184 -21.96 1.53 2.38
CA TYR A 184 -22.74 2.77 2.50
C TYR A 184 -24.20 2.64 2.05
N GLY A 185 -24.60 1.47 1.53
CA GLY A 185 -25.95 1.26 0.99
C GLY A 185 -27.03 0.94 2.02
N ASP A 186 -26.69 0.75 3.30
CA ASP A 186 -27.63 0.41 4.39
C ASP A 186 -28.57 -0.78 4.03
N GLY A 187 -28.02 -1.79 3.34
CA GLY A 187 -28.78 -2.96 2.86
C GLY A 187 -29.87 -2.64 1.83
N LYS A 188 -29.87 -1.44 1.21
CA LYS A 188 -30.81 -1.05 0.16
C LYS A 188 -30.24 -1.36 -1.22
N PHE A 189 -31.03 -2.02 -2.07
CA PHE A 189 -30.61 -2.41 -3.43
C PHE A 189 -31.47 -1.82 -4.55
N LYS A 190 -32.63 -1.24 -4.20
CA LYS A 190 -33.53 -0.56 -5.16
C LYS A 190 -33.02 0.85 -5.40
N SER A 191 -32.93 1.28 -6.67
CA SER A 191 -32.24 2.51 -7.06
C SER A 191 -32.64 3.75 -6.26
N VAL A 192 -33.95 3.97 -6.03
CA VAL A 192 -34.42 5.15 -5.26
C VAL A 192 -33.95 5.09 -3.80
N GLN A 193 -34.06 3.92 -3.17
CA GLN A 193 -33.67 3.73 -1.77
C GLN A 193 -32.15 3.76 -1.60
N LEU A 194 -31.41 3.16 -2.52
CA LEU A 194 -29.96 3.16 -2.52
C LEU A 194 -29.40 4.58 -2.74
N LYS A 195 -29.94 5.34 -3.70
CA LYS A 195 -29.59 6.76 -3.90
C LYS A 195 -29.81 7.57 -2.62
N ALA A 196 -30.94 7.36 -1.94
CA ALA A 196 -31.23 8.06 -0.70
C ALA A 196 -30.24 7.69 0.42
N ALA A 197 -29.92 6.41 0.59
CA ALA A 197 -28.96 5.94 1.59
C ALA A 197 -27.55 6.50 1.35
N LEU A 198 -27.04 6.39 0.11
CA LEU A 198 -25.70 6.89 -0.23
C LEU A 198 -25.58 8.41 -0.07
N LYS A 199 -26.62 9.18 -0.44
CA LYS A 199 -26.65 10.65 -0.29
C LYS A 199 -26.78 11.13 1.15
N ALA A 200 -27.27 10.27 2.04
CA ALA A 200 -27.39 10.59 3.46
C ALA A 200 -26.08 10.33 4.23
N ASN A 201 -25.10 9.66 3.63
CA ASN A 201 -23.86 9.30 4.29
C ASN A 201 -22.79 10.40 4.14
N PRO A 202 -22.37 11.08 5.23
CA PRO A 202 -21.41 12.17 5.17
C PRO A 202 -19.98 11.71 4.82
N ASP A 203 -19.60 10.49 5.23
CA ASP A 203 -18.25 9.96 5.00
C ASP A 203 -18.05 9.68 3.51
N LEU A 204 -19.02 9.02 2.88
CA LEU A 204 -19.03 8.81 1.43
C LEU A 204 -19.02 10.14 0.66
N HIS A 205 -19.69 11.17 1.19
CA HIS A 205 -19.66 12.51 0.61
C HIS A 205 -18.26 13.13 0.63
N ALA A 206 -17.54 13.01 1.75
CA ALA A 206 -16.16 13.48 1.86
C ALA A 206 -15.25 12.74 0.87
N ILE A 207 -15.35 11.41 0.82
CA ILE A 207 -14.58 10.57 -0.09
C ILE A 207 -14.81 10.93 -1.56
N ILE A 208 -16.08 11.09 -1.99
CA ILE A 208 -16.37 11.47 -3.38
C ILE A 208 -15.86 12.88 -3.68
N THR A 209 -15.95 13.80 -2.71
CA THR A 209 -15.40 15.16 -2.87
C THR A 209 -13.89 15.12 -3.09
N GLU A 210 -13.18 14.32 -2.31
CA GLU A 210 -11.73 14.11 -2.48
C GLU A 210 -11.41 13.48 -3.84
N ALA A 211 -12.10 12.39 -4.22
CA ALA A 211 -11.92 11.74 -5.52
C ALA A 211 -12.11 12.71 -6.70
N LEU A 212 -13.06 13.65 -6.60
CA LEU A 212 -13.28 14.67 -7.62
C LEU A 212 -12.15 15.72 -7.66
N SER A 213 -11.50 16.00 -6.53
CA SER A 213 -10.43 17.00 -6.41
C SER A 213 -9.09 16.53 -6.98
N VAL A 214 -8.78 15.24 -6.86
CA VAL A 214 -7.51 14.63 -7.33
C VAL A 214 -7.62 14.05 -8.75
N ARG A 215 -8.82 14.07 -9.33
CA ARG A 215 -9.08 13.51 -10.65
C ARG A 215 -8.24 14.19 -11.72
N THR A 216 -7.51 13.37 -12.47
CA THR A 216 -6.86 13.81 -13.72
C THR A 216 -7.80 13.56 -14.91
N PRO A 217 -8.06 14.55 -15.77
CA PRO A 217 -8.85 14.34 -16.99
C PRO A 217 -8.19 13.30 -17.90
N PRO A 218 -8.98 12.44 -18.59
CA PRO A 218 -8.41 11.51 -19.56
C PRO A 218 -7.72 12.26 -20.70
N THR A 219 -6.62 11.70 -21.22
CA THR A 219 -5.81 12.31 -22.27
C THR A 219 -6.55 12.44 -23.61
N ARG A 220 -7.63 11.67 -23.81
CA ARG A 220 -8.49 11.74 -25.00
C ARG A 220 -9.95 11.68 -24.59
N PRO A 221 -10.79 12.62 -25.07
CA PRO A 221 -12.21 12.56 -24.78
C PRO A 221 -12.87 11.37 -25.47
N ARG A 222 -13.57 10.55 -24.68
CA ARG A 222 -14.25 9.32 -25.12
C ARG A 222 -15.74 9.56 -25.39
N ASN A 223 -16.25 10.77 -25.13
CA ASN A 223 -17.66 11.16 -25.28
C ASN A 223 -18.63 10.26 -24.48
N SER A 224 -18.17 9.76 -23.32
CA SER A 224 -19.01 8.97 -22.41
C SER A 224 -19.93 9.87 -21.58
N ASP A 225 -21.05 9.33 -21.09
CA ASP A 225 -21.97 10.10 -20.25
C ASP A 225 -21.32 10.50 -18.92
N THR A 226 -20.44 9.66 -18.37
CA THR A 226 -19.63 10.00 -17.20
C THR A 226 -18.70 11.17 -17.48
N GLU A 227 -18.03 11.18 -18.63
CA GLU A 227 -17.16 12.29 -19.00
C GLU A 227 -17.93 13.61 -19.14
N LYS A 228 -19.09 13.59 -19.80
CA LYS A 228 -19.98 14.75 -19.92
C LYS A 228 -20.46 15.26 -18.56
N LEU A 229 -20.77 14.36 -17.64
CA LEU A 229 -21.15 14.73 -16.28
C LEU A 229 -19.98 15.43 -15.58
N LEU A 230 -18.80 14.81 -15.64
CA LEU A 230 -17.62 15.26 -14.92
C LEU A 230 -16.97 16.53 -15.50
N SER A 231 -17.25 16.87 -16.76
CA SER A 231 -16.82 18.15 -17.35
C SER A 231 -17.67 19.34 -16.91
N GLN A 232 -18.82 19.09 -16.27
CA GLN A 232 -19.74 20.12 -15.77
C GLN A 232 -19.56 20.42 -14.28
N SER A 233 -18.45 19.99 -13.66
CA SER A 233 -18.18 20.15 -12.23
C SER A 233 -19.38 19.73 -11.36
N PRO A 234 -19.78 18.45 -11.42
CA PRO A 234 -21.02 17.99 -10.80
C PRO A 234 -20.93 18.04 -9.28
N THR A 235 -22.07 18.28 -8.63
CA THR A 235 -22.21 18.04 -7.18
C THR A 235 -22.05 16.55 -6.87
N VAL A 236 -21.60 16.21 -5.65
CA VAL A 236 -21.53 14.83 -5.14
C VAL A 236 -22.84 14.05 -5.35
N ASN A 237 -23.99 14.66 -5.06
CA ASN A 237 -25.31 14.03 -5.26
C ASN A 237 -25.55 13.58 -6.71
N ARG A 238 -25.12 14.37 -7.69
CA ARG A 238 -25.23 14.03 -9.11
C ARG A 238 -24.28 12.88 -9.48
N VAL A 239 -23.11 12.81 -8.86
CA VAL A 239 -22.19 11.68 -9.02
C VAL A 239 -22.80 10.41 -8.45
N ILE A 240 -23.38 10.45 -7.25
CA ILE A 240 -24.08 9.30 -6.64
C ILE A 240 -25.23 8.84 -7.53
N ASP A 241 -26.06 9.76 -8.02
CA ASP A 241 -27.14 9.43 -8.94
C ASP A 241 -26.62 8.69 -10.17
N HIS A 242 -25.56 9.21 -10.77
CA HIS A 242 -24.93 8.64 -11.95
C HIS A 242 -24.35 7.26 -11.69
N LEU A 243 -23.62 7.04 -10.59
CA LEU A 243 -23.07 5.72 -10.24
C LEU A 243 -24.20 4.67 -10.12
N VAL A 244 -25.29 5.00 -9.43
CA VAL A 244 -26.43 4.08 -9.27
C VAL A 244 -27.15 3.83 -10.61
N ASP A 245 -27.29 4.86 -11.45
CA ASP A 245 -27.92 4.72 -12.77
C ASP A 245 -27.08 3.85 -13.71
N MET A 246 -25.76 4.04 -13.70
CA MET A 246 -24.83 3.21 -14.48
C MET A 246 -24.76 1.77 -13.97
N ARG A 247 -24.88 1.53 -12.64
CA ARG A 247 -25.08 0.19 -12.08
C ARG A 247 -26.35 -0.46 -12.63
N GLY A 248 -27.46 0.28 -12.67
CA GLY A 248 -28.70 -0.15 -13.31
C GLY A 248 -28.51 -0.55 -14.78
N PHE A 249 -27.79 0.28 -15.54
CA PHE A 249 -27.52 0.07 -16.96
C PHE A 249 -26.61 -1.12 -17.24
N TYR A 250 -25.48 -1.24 -16.54
CA TYR A 250 -24.47 -2.25 -16.81
C TYR A 250 -24.75 -3.61 -16.15
N PHE A 251 -25.34 -3.65 -14.96
CA PHE A 251 -25.43 -4.92 -14.20
C PHE A 251 -26.74 -5.67 -14.46
N HIS A 252 -27.81 -4.95 -14.77
CA HIS A 252 -29.15 -5.51 -14.97
C HIS A 252 -29.56 -5.54 -16.45
N GLY A 253 -28.56 -5.61 -17.34
CA GLY A 253 -28.70 -5.40 -18.78
C GLY A 253 -29.95 -6.05 -19.38
N ASN A 254 -30.88 -5.22 -19.84
CA ASN A 254 -32.05 -5.70 -20.56
C ASN A 254 -31.70 -5.87 -22.04
N ARG A 255 -31.47 -7.11 -22.48
CA ARG A 255 -31.15 -7.45 -23.88
C ARG A 255 -32.19 -6.98 -24.90
N LYS A 256 -33.41 -6.64 -24.47
CA LYS A 256 -34.48 -6.11 -25.34
C LYS A 256 -34.38 -4.60 -25.54
N ARG A 257 -33.53 -3.89 -24.80
CA ARG A 257 -33.36 -2.44 -24.93
C ARG A 257 -32.45 -2.16 -26.13
N GLY A 258 -32.88 -1.28 -27.04
CA GLY A 258 -32.12 -0.95 -28.25
C GLY A 258 -30.73 -0.35 -28.00
N ASN A 259 -30.50 0.18 -26.79
CA ASN A 259 -29.20 0.71 -26.34
C ASN A 259 -28.53 -0.17 -25.28
N ALA A 260 -28.85 -1.46 -25.21
CA ALA A 260 -28.18 -2.38 -24.30
C ALA A 260 -26.67 -2.42 -24.58
N TRP A 261 -25.86 -2.34 -23.53
CA TRP A 261 -24.41 -2.47 -23.64
C TRP A 261 -24.03 -3.86 -24.17
N GLN A 262 -22.91 -3.93 -24.88
CA GLN A 262 -22.38 -5.18 -25.41
C GLN A 262 -21.05 -5.54 -24.74
N PRO A 263 -20.73 -6.84 -24.54
CA PRO A 263 -19.49 -7.27 -23.89
C PRO A 263 -18.20 -6.67 -24.45
N HIS A 264 -18.17 -6.41 -25.77
CA HIS A 264 -17.02 -5.84 -26.46
C HIS A 264 -16.96 -4.30 -26.38
N GLU A 265 -18.01 -3.62 -25.91
CA GLU A 265 -18.08 -2.16 -25.77
C GLU A 265 -17.63 -1.68 -24.38
N GLN A 266 -16.42 -2.04 -23.97
CA GLN A 266 -15.88 -1.67 -22.65
C GLN A 266 -15.51 -0.17 -22.57
N ASP A 267 -15.01 0.40 -23.65
CA ASP A 267 -14.40 1.74 -23.67
C ASP A 267 -15.30 2.87 -23.16
N LYS A 268 -16.62 2.77 -23.35
CA LYS A 268 -17.58 3.76 -22.85
C LYS A 268 -17.63 3.80 -21.32
N ALA A 269 -17.26 2.71 -20.65
CA ALA A 269 -17.23 2.59 -19.20
C ALA A 269 -15.88 2.98 -18.57
N GLU A 270 -14.84 3.28 -19.35
CA GLU A 270 -13.49 3.56 -18.83
C GLU A 270 -13.48 4.71 -17.81
N VAL A 271 -14.12 5.85 -18.13
CA VAL A 271 -14.16 7.01 -17.22
C VAL A 271 -14.98 6.71 -15.95
N LEU A 272 -16.03 5.90 -16.07
CA LEU A 272 -16.81 5.44 -14.92
C LEU A 272 -15.99 4.50 -14.02
N CYS A 273 -15.28 3.57 -14.63
CA CYS A 273 -14.37 2.65 -13.98
C CYS A 273 -13.30 3.41 -13.19
N LEU A 274 -12.63 4.37 -13.81
CA LEU A 274 -11.59 5.18 -13.15
C LEU A 274 -12.16 5.95 -11.95
N LEU A 275 -13.31 6.60 -12.11
CA LEU A 275 -13.97 7.32 -11.02
C LEU A 275 -14.33 6.39 -9.85
N ALA A 276 -14.97 5.26 -10.14
CA ALA A 276 -15.40 4.32 -9.10
C ALA A 276 -14.22 3.63 -8.41
N LEU A 277 -13.16 3.32 -9.18
CA LEU A 277 -11.92 2.77 -8.64
C LEU A 277 -11.24 3.76 -7.70
N GLU A 278 -11.17 5.05 -8.06
CA GLU A 278 -10.61 6.09 -7.19
C GLU A 278 -11.37 6.19 -5.86
N ILE A 279 -12.70 6.25 -5.91
CA ILE A 279 -13.56 6.24 -4.70
C ILE A 279 -13.28 5.00 -3.86
N SER A 280 -13.18 3.83 -4.49
CA SER A 280 -12.91 2.56 -3.80
C SER A 280 -11.53 2.50 -3.18
N MET A 281 -10.53 3.10 -3.85
CA MET A 281 -9.17 3.21 -3.31
C MET A 281 -9.14 4.09 -2.07
N LEU A 282 -9.79 5.24 -2.08
CA LEU A 282 -9.90 6.11 -0.90
C LEU A 282 -10.61 5.40 0.27
N ILE A 283 -11.71 4.70 0.01
CA ILE A 283 -12.38 3.85 1.02
C ILE A 283 -11.38 2.83 1.62
N SER A 284 -10.64 2.13 0.77
CA SER A 284 -9.69 1.10 1.23
C SER A 284 -8.49 1.69 1.98
N HIS A 285 -8.04 2.90 1.62
CA HIS A 285 -6.99 3.61 2.35
C HIS A 285 -7.46 3.99 3.76
N GLU A 286 -8.69 4.47 3.90
CA GLU A 286 -9.28 4.76 5.22
C GLU A 286 -9.40 3.49 6.07
N ALA A 287 -9.85 2.38 5.48
CA ALA A 287 -9.92 1.09 6.17
C ALA A 287 -8.52 0.56 6.58
N ALA A 288 -7.48 0.91 5.84
CA ALA A 288 -6.10 0.58 6.16
C ALA A 288 -5.40 1.59 7.10
N ALA A 289 -6.07 2.70 7.46
CA ALA A 289 -5.52 3.72 8.35
C ALA A 289 -5.00 3.21 9.71
N PRO A 290 -5.58 2.16 10.34
CA PRO A 290 -5.06 1.60 11.59
C PRO A 290 -3.59 1.18 11.52
N MET A 291 -3.08 0.81 10.33
CA MET A 291 -1.66 0.54 10.10
C MET A 291 -0.76 1.71 10.52
N PHE A 292 -1.23 2.94 10.42
CA PHE A 292 -0.44 4.14 10.74
C PHE A 292 -0.65 4.63 12.18
N ALA A 293 -1.23 3.81 13.06
CA ALA A 293 -1.30 4.15 14.47
C ALA A 293 0.09 4.48 15.04
N GLU A 294 0.18 5.52 15.86
CA GLU A 294 1.46 6.03 16.39
C GLU A 294 2.25 4.94 17.13
N GLU A 295 1.54 4.03 17.80
CA GLU A 295 2.12 2.88 18.50
C GLU A 295 2.90 1.94 17.55
N HIS A 296 2.41 1.71 16.33
CA HIS A 296 3.09 0.85 15.36
C HIS A 296 4.35 1.53 14.83
N SER A 297 4.30 2.86 14.62
CA SER A 297 5.49 3.65 14.26
C SER A 297 6.55 3.61 15.37
N LYS A 298 6.15 3.75 16.63
CA LYS A 298 7.05 3.62 17.80
C LYS A 298 7.66 2.22 17.89
N ARG A 299 6.84 1.18 17.75
CA ARG A 299 7.29 -0.21 17.77
C ARG A 299 8.23 -0.54 16.61
N HIS A 300 7.95 -0.04 15.40
CA HIS A 300 8.85 -0.16 14.25
C HIS A 300 10.22 0.42 14.56
N PHE A 301 10.27 1.62 15.14
CA PHE A 301 11.52 2.27 15.52
C PHE A 301 12.29 1.50 16.61
N GLU A 302 11.60 1.05 17.67
CA GLU A 302 12.24 0.25 18.73
C GLU A 302 12.75 -1.09 18.21
N GLN A 303 12.02 -1.75 17.30
CA GLN A 303 12.50 -2.97 16.64
C GLN A 303 13.77 -2.70 15.82
N ALA A 304 13.80 -1.61 15.07
CA ALA A 304 14.97 -1.19 14.30
C ALA A 304 16.18 -0.99 15.22
N LYS A 305 16.00 -0.29 16.34
CA LYS A 305 17.02 -0.08 17.37
C LYS A 305 17.55 -1.38 17.97
N ASN A 306 16.66 -2.33 18.28
CA ASN A 306 17.04 -3.60 18.88
C ASN A 306 17.92 -4.47 17.97
N VAL A 307 17.78 -4.33 16.66
CA VAL A 307 18.61 -5.06 15.68
C VAL A 307 19.76 -4.22 15.13
N GLY A 308 19.98 -3.01 15.66
CA GLY A 308 21.02 -2.09 15.19
C GLY A 308 20.73 -1.44 13.83
N ALA A 309 19.51 -1.52 13.32
CA ALA A 309 19.05 -0.89 12.08
C ALA A 309 18.57 0.55 12.33
N THR A 310 19.44 1.39 12.89
CA THR A 310 19.16 2.82 13.09
C THR A 310 20.27 3.66 12.50
N MET A 311 19.88 4.75 11.83
CA MET A 311 20.81 5.76 11.36
C MET A 311 20.64 7.04 12.16
N ALA A 312 21.74 7.72 12.45
CA ALA A 312 21.72 9.09 12.95
C ALA A 312 21.93 10.04 11.76
N MET A 313 21.08 11.06 11.67
CA MET A 313 21.13 12.10 10.66
C MET A 313 21.56 13.40 11.34
N LYS A 314 22.59 14.04 10.83
CA LYS A 314 23.07 15.34 11.32
C LYS A 314 22.62 16.43 10.36
N VAL A 315 21.72 17.30 10.83
CA VAL A 315 21.29 18.50 10.10
C VAL A 315 22.09 19.67 10.63
N SER A 316 22.89 20.30 9.78
CA SER A 316 23.59 21.56 10.08
C SER A 316 22.87 22.68 9.34
N PHE A 317 22.47 23.74 10.03
CA PHE A 317 21.59 24.76 9.47
C PHE A 317 22.01 26.18 9.86
N MET A 318 21.62 27.14 9.04
CA MET A 318 21.82 28.57 9.27
C MET A 318 20.49 29.25 9.50
N PHE A 319 20.40 30.07 10.53
CA PHE A 319 19.19 30.83 10.88
C PHE A 319 19.53 32.22 11.39
N ARG A 320 18.52 33.10 11.46
CA ARG A 320 18.66 34.45 11.99
C ARG A 320 17.49 34.80 12.90
N ASP A 321 17.79 35.21 14.11
CA ASP A 321 16.79 35.79 15.02
C ASP A 321 16.40 37.22 14.55
N PRO A 322 15.15 37.66 14.72
CA PRO A 322 14.68 38.97 14.21
C PRO A 322 15.51 40.17 14.68
N ASP A 323 16.01 40.10 15.92
CA ASP A 323 16.76 41.17 16.56
C ASP A 323 18.27 41.13 16.25
N GLU A 324 18.74 40.08 15.56
CA GLU A 324 20.14 39.88 15.26
C GLU A 324 20.49 40.25 13.81
N LYS A 325 21.69 40.84 13.65
CA LYS A 325 22.22 41.22 12.33
C LYS A 325 23.07 40.12 11.69
N MET A 326 23.45 39.10 12.45
CA MET A 326 24.34 38.03 12.01
C MET A 326 23.58 36.71 11.93
N ASP A 327 23.94 35.89 10.95
CA ASP A 327 23.44 34.53 10.87
C ASP A 327 24.13 33.66 11.92
N ARG A 328 23.35 32.77 12.51
CA ARG A 328 23.79 31.77 13.48
C ARG A 328 23.81 30.40 12.82
N ASN A 329 24.73 29.56 13.28
CA ASN A 329 24.77 28.14 12.90
C ASN A 329 24.11 27.30 14.01
N GLY A 330 23.29 26.35 13.61
CA GLY A 330 22.70 25.34 14.47
C GLY A 330 23.02 23.94 13.97
N THR A 331 22.90 22.96 14.87
CA THR A 331 22.99 21.55 14.51
C THR A 331 21.92 20.75 15.23
N MET A 332 21.28 19.84 14.52
CA MET A 332 20.27 18.93 15.06
C MET A 332 20.63 17.49 14.68
N ARG A 333 20.46 16.58 15.64
CA ARG A 333 20.56 15.14 15.40
C ARG A 333 19.17 14.53 15.38
N ILE A 334 18.89 13.73 14.36
CA ILE A 334 17.62 13.02 14.18
C ILE A 334 17.95 11.55 13.95
N SER A 335 17.49 10.68 14.84
CA SER A 335 17.63 9.23 14.67
C SER A 335 16.44 8.68 13.89
N VAL A 336 16.71 7.84 12.90
CA VAL A 336 15.70 7.25 12.01
C VAL A 336 15.91 5.74 11.87
N PRO A 337 14.84 4.96 11.68
CA PRO A 337 14.97 3.53 11.42
C PRO A 337 15.49 3.33 9.99
N GLY A 338 16.46 2.46 9.84
CA GLY A 338 17.08 2.16 8.54
C GLY A 338 18.54 1.71 8.64
N THR A 339 19.02 1.09 7.58
CA THR A 339 20.41 0.68 7.38
C THR A 339 21.09 1.46 6.25
N ARG A 340 20.33 2.17 5.43
CA ARG A 340 20.84 3.01 4.33
C ARG A 340 19.94 4.21 4.04
N PRO A 341 20.49 5.31 3.48
CA PRO A 341 19.68 6.46 3.11
C PRO A 341 18.73 6.15 1.94
N THR A 342 17.52 6.70 2.00
CA THR A 342 16.55 6.66 0.90
C THR A 342 15.91 8.03 0.69
N GLN A 343 15.29 8.26 -0.47
CA GLN A 343 14.62 9.53 -0.76
C GLN A 343 13.44 9.79 0.19
N LYS A 344 12.70 8.75 0.57
CA LYS A 344 11.59 8.85 1.54
C LYS A 344 12.11 9.21 2.93
N LEU A 345 13.22 8.60 3.34
CA LEU A 345 13.90 8.94 4.58
C LEU A 345 14.36 10.41 4.57
N ALA A 346 14.94 10.88 3.45
CA ALA A 346 15.36 12.27 3.30
C ALA A 346 14.18 13.25 3.50
N ALA A 347 13.05 12.98 2.85
CA ALA A 347 11.83 13.80 3.00
C ALA A 347 11.29 13.78 4.44
N TYR A 348 11.30 12.62 5.11
CA TYR A 348 10.90 12.49 6.50
C TYR A 348 11.80 13.30 7.45
N VAL A 349 13.12 13.19 7.28
CA VAL A 349 14.10 13.93 8.10
C VAL A 349 13.96 15.43 7.86
N ALA A 350 13.77 15.87 6.61
CA ALA A 350 13.54 17.27 6.29
C ALA A 350 12.28 17.82 6.97
N LYS A 351 11.15 17.09 6.89
CA LYS A 351 9.90 17.47 7.57
C LYS A 351 10.07 17.53 9.08
N SER A 352 10.71 16.52 9.68
CA SER A 352 10.95 16.44 11.12
C SER A 352 11.87 17.56 11.61
N PHE A 353 12.90 17.90 10.83
CA PHE A 353 13.77 19.03 11.10
C PHE A 353 13.01 20.36 11.06
N LEU A 354 12.25 20.62 10.00
CA LEU A 354 11.49 21.87 9.86
C LEU A 354 10.50 22.06 11.01
N GLN A 355 9.75 21.01 11.35
CA GLN A 355 8.81 21.05 12.48
C GLN A 355 9.53 21.41 13.79
N ARG A 356 10.64 20.71 14.10
CA ARG A 356 11.40 20.98 15.33
C ARG A 356 12.05 22.36 15.35
N PHE A 357 12.50 22.85 14.19
CA PHE A 357 13.04 24.20 14.09
C PHE A 357 11.98 25.25 14.40
N GLU A 358 10.76 25.09 13.86
CA GLU A 358 9.63 25.98 14.14
C GLU A 358 9.23 25.94 15.63
N ASP A 359 9.29 24.76 16.27
CA ASP A 359 8.98 24.62 17.70
C ASP A 359 10.07 25.23 18.62
N GLU A 360 11.35 25.04 18.27
CA GLU A 360 12.49 25.49 19.08
C GLU A 360 12.85 26.97 18.84
N ALA A 361 12.58 27.52 17.65
CA ALA A 361 12.93 28.88 17.23
C ALA A 361 11.82 29.54 16.38
N PRO A 362 10.60 29.75 16.93
CA PRO A 362 9.41 30.13 16.17
C PRO A 362 9.48 31.49 15.48
N THR A 363 10.37 32.38 15.95
CA THR A 363 10.56 33.71 15.38
C THR A 363 11.77 33.79 14.46
N ALA A 364 12.60 32.76 14.39
CA ALA A 364 13.83 32.78 13.62
C ALA A 364 13.57 32.48 12.14
N ASP A 365 14.28 33.21 11.27
CA ASP A 365 14.30 32.92 9.84
C ASP A 365 15.32 31.81 9.56
N LEU A 366 14.85 30.63 9.13
CA LEU A 366 15.72 29.63 8.54
C LEU A 366 16.26 30.12 7.18
N LYS A 367 17.57 30.04 6.97
CA LYS A 367 18.22 30.42 5.70
C LYS A 367 18.62 29.20 4.87
N SER A 368 19.24 28.20 5.50
CA SER A 368 19.63 26.96 4.84
C SER A 368 19.78 25.80 5.81
N ALA A 369 19.73 24.59 5.29
CA ALA A 369 20.00 23.37 6.04
C ALA A 369 20.65 22.30 5.15
N ILE A 370 21.68 21.64 5.65
CA ILE A 370 22.34 20.51 5.00
C ILE A 370 22.24 19.31 5.93
N CYS A 371 21.74 18.19 5.42
CA CYS A 371 21.69 16.93 6.16
C CYS A 371 22.74 15.96 5.63
N THR A 372 23.50 15.35 6.54
CA THR A 372 24.41 14.24 6.26
C THR A 372 24.10 13.05 7.17
N VAL A 373 24.52 11.85 6.80
CA VAL A 373 24.55 10.72 7.75
C VAL A 373 25.62 11.01 8.80
N ASP A 374 25.29 10.88 10.08
CA ASP A 374 26.21 11.18 11.17
C ASP A 374 27.39 10.19 11.17
N GLY A 375 28.60 10.71 11.27
CA GLY A 375 29.83 9.92 11.11
C GLY A 375 30.25 9.65 9.66
N THR A 376 29.51 10.12 8.66
CA THR A 376 29.92 10.08 7.24
C THR A 376 29.80 11.46 6.59
N GLU A 377 30.34 11.59 5.37
CA GLU A 377 30.17 12.78 4.52
C GLU A 377 29.05 12.62 3.49
N GLU A 378 28.26 11.55 3.58
CA GLU A 378 27.17 11.27 2.64
C GLU A 378 26.04 12.30 2.83
N LYS A 379 25.89 13.18 1.85
CA LYS A 379 24.86 14.22 1.82
C LYS A 379 23.52 13.64 1.42
N ILE A 380 22.50 13.90 2.25
CA ILE A 380 21.13 13.39 2.07
C ILE A 380 20.24 14.42 1.39
N PHE A 381 20.26 15.67 1.88
CA PHE A 381 19.54 16.78 1.27
C PHE A 381 20.20 18.13 1.58
N GLU A 382 19.80 19.14 0.82
CA GLU A 382 20.07 20.54 1.08
C GLU A 382 18.79 21.36 0.85
N ILE A 383 18.52 22.27 1.77
CA ILE A 383 17.42 23.23 1.71
C ILE A 383 18.06 24.62 1.69
N THR A 384 17.63 25.46 0.75
CA THR A 384 17.98 26.87 0.68
C THR A 384 16.70 27.67 0.54
N LEU A 385 16.48 28.61 1.46
CA LEU A 385 15.29 29.46 1.48
C LEU A 385 15.64 30.86 0.98
N HIS A 386 14.88 31.33 -0.01
CA HIS A 386 15.05 32.65 -0.60
C HIS A 386 13.91 33.57 -0.18
N ALA A 387 14.21 34.59 0.61
CA ALA A 387 13.25 35.65 0.90
C ALA A 387 13.27 36.67 -0.25
N HIS A 388 12.13 36.87 -0.93
CA HIS A 388 11.94 38.04 -1.78
C HIS A 388 11.76 39.26 -0.88
N LEU A 389 12.81 40.08 -0.77
CA LEU A 389 12.64 41.45 -0.28
C LEU A 389 11.86 42.22 -1.35
N THR A 390 10.57 42.48 -1.11
CA THR A 390 9.84 43.51 -1.84
C THR A 390 10.58 44.81 -1.61
N GLN A 391 11.31 45.29 -2.63
CA GLN A 391 11.86 46.63 -2.62
C GLN A 391 10.68 47.60 -2.61
N ASP A 392 10.44 48.17 -1.44
CA ASP A 392 9.51 49.26 -1.25
C ASP A 392 10.04 50.45 -2.07
N LYS A 393 9.49 50.63 -3.28
CA LYS A 393 9.73 51.82 -4.11
C LYS A 393 9.01 53.00 -3.48
N SER A 394 9.49 53.47 -2.33
CA SER A 394 9.22 54.81 -1.85
C SER A 394 10.55 55.60 -1.86
N LYS A 395 10.53 56.75 -2.55
CA LYS A 395 11.61 57.65 -3.03
C LYS A 395 11.77 57.50 -4.56
N SER A 396 11.39 58.46 -5.41
CA SER A 396 11.33 59.92 -5.24
C SER A 396 10.33 60.54 -6.21
N GLU A 397 9.23 61.09 -5.70
CA GLU A 397 8.57 62.24 -6.31
C GLU A 397 8.94 63.45 -5.44
N THR A 398 9.98 64.18 -5.81
CA THR A 398 10.14 65.60 -5.46
C THR A 398 11.25 66.22 -6.30
N SER A 399 10.87 67.29 -7.01
CA SER A 399 11.65 68.32 -7.74
C SER A 399 11.79 68.11 -9.24
#